data_AF-A0A8D5G6Z3-F1
#
_entry.id   AF-A0A8D5G6Z3-F1
#
_cell.length_a   1.000
_cell.length_b   1.000
_cell.length_c   1.000
_cell.angle_alpha   90.00
_cell.angle_beta   90.00
_cell.angle_gamma   90.00
#
_symmetry.space_group_name_H-M   'P 1'
#
loop_
_entity.id
_entity.type
_entity.pdbx_description
1 polymer ?
#
loop_
_entity_poly.entity_id
_entity_poly.type
_entity_poly.pdbx_seq_one_letter_code
_entity_poly.pdbx_strand_id
1 'polypeptide(L)'
;MLVQQGTLFGKFKGFRNQSTMFFFADGSIWRQNENKQFDHVAYMPYARIMNQEGRHYIEVEDVDVSVEVVWVGVSRAIGNLSISHILQTSDS
;
A
#
# COMPACT_ATOMS: atom_id res chain seq x y z
N MET A 1 -14.54 -5.33 -8.43
CA MET A 1 -13.86 -5.10 -9.72
C MET A 1 -12.40 -4.77 -9.46
N LEU A 2 -11.46 -5.32 -10.23
CA LEU A 2 -10.05 -4.96 -10.12
C LEU A 2 -9.83 -3.50 -10.55
N VAL A 3 -9.14 -2.71 -9.75
CA VAL A 3 -8.80 -1.30 -10.02
C VAL A 3 -7.31 -1.14 -10.36
N GLN A 4 -6.45 -1.77 -9.57
CA GLN A 4 -5.00 -1.76 -9.74
C GLN A 4 -4.42 -3.08 -9.24
N GLN A 5 -3.28 -3.47 -9.77
CA GLN A 5 -2.48 -4.57 -9.24
C GLN A 5 -1.00 -4.32 -9.52
N GLY A 6 -0.13 -4.92 -8.70
CA GLY A 6 1.31 -4.81 -8.87
C GLY A 6 2.05 -5.11 -7.58
N THR A 7 3.36 -4.89 -7.62
CA THR A 7 4.24 -5.11 -6.48
C THR A 7 4.26 -3.89 -5.56
N LEU A 8 4.14 -4.10 -4.25
CA LEU A 8 4.43 -3.06 -3.27
C LEU A 8 5.93 -2.78 -3.23
N PHE A 9 6.31 -1.52 -3.05
CA PHE A 9 7.70 -1.12 -2.93
C PHE A 9 8.20 -1.33 -1.50
N GLY A 10 9.35 -1.98 -1.37
CA GLY A 10 10.03 -2.17 -0.09
C GLY A 10 9.37 -3.21 0.83
N LYS A 11 9.54 -3.02 2.14
CA LYS A 11 9.09 -3.97 3.17
C LYS A 11 7.65 -3.67 3.56
N PHE A 12 6.76 -4.63 3.35
CA PHE A 12 5.44 -4.64 3.95
C PHE A 12 5.56 -5.21 5.38
N LYS A 13 5.06 -4.47 6.38
CA LYS A 13 5.07 -4.87 7.80
C LYS A 13 3.65 -5.08 8.34
N GLY A 14 2.66 -5.29 7.46
CA GLY A 14 1.27 -5.42 7.84
C GLY A 14 0.47 -4.12 7.80
N PHE A 15 -0.75 -4.20 8.30
CA PHE A 15 -1.68 -3.08 8.48
C PHE A 15 -1.54 -2.52 9.89
N ARG A 16 -1.54 -1.19 10.04
CA ARG A 16 -1.39 -0.56 11.36
C ARG A 16 -2.56 0.35 11.72
N ASN A 17 -2.85 1.32 10.85
CA ASN A 17 -3.81 2.39 11.13
C ASN A 17 -4.09 3.19 9.85
N GLN A 18 -4.93 4.23 9.97
CA GLN A 18 -5.29 5.12 8.87
C GLN A 18 -4.14 5.96 8.29
N SER A 19 -2.94 5.96 8.89
CA SER A 19 -1.75 6.61 8.31
C SER A 19 -0.84 5.63 7.57
N THR A 20 -1.18 4.34 7.52
CA THR A 20 -0.40 3.33 6.79
C THR A 20 -0.50 3.58 5.28
N MET A 21 0.65 3.72 4.62
CA MET A 21 0.79 4.03 3.20
C MET A 21 1.28 2.80 2.43
N PHE A 22 0.67 2.54 1.28
CA PHE A 22 1.05 1.49 0.34
C PHE A 22 1.58 2.14 -0.93
N PHE A 23 2.87 1.96 -1.19
CA PHE A 23 3.53 2.44 -2.39
C PHE A 23 3.63 1.29 -3.37
N PHE A 24 3.08 1.43 -4.56
CA PHE A 24 3.28 0.47 -5.64
C PHE A 24 4.56 0.82 -6.42
N ALA A 25 5.19 -0.18 -7.03
CA ALA A 25 6.40 0.00 -7.83
C ALA A 25 6.18 0.90 -9.07
N ASP A 26 4.94 1.04 -9.52
CA ASP A 26 4.54 1.98 -10.58
C ASP A 26 4.41 3.45 -10.10
N GLY A 27 4.68 3.70 -8.82
CA GLY A 27 4.63 5.01 -8.17
C GLY A 27 3.27 5.40 -7.62
N SER A 28 2.24 4.57 -7.80
CA SER A 28 0.92 4.80 -7.22
C SER A 28 0.92 4.66 -5.71
N ILE A 29 0.08 5.45 -5.04
CA ILE A 29 0.03 5.54 -3.60
C ILE A 29 -1.41 5.41 -3.11
N TRP A 30 -1.61 4.46 -2.20
CA TRP A 30 -2.85 4.25 -1.46
C TRP A 30 -2.60 4.40 0.03
N ARG A 31 -3.61 4.86 0.77
CA ARG A 31 -3.56 4.94 2.23
C ARG A 31 -4.68 4.09 2.82
N GLN A 32 -4.38 3.35 3.88
CA GLN A 32 -5.39 2.67 4.68
C GLN A 32 -6.46 3.66 5.18
N ASN A 33 -7.72 3.26 5.16
CA ASN A 33 -8.88 4.09 5.50
C ASN A 33 -9.72 3.54 6.67
N GLU A 34 -9.17 2.59 7.43
CA GLU A 34 -9.82 2.02 8.61
C GLU A 34 -8.82 1.71 9.73
N ASN A 35 -9.30 1.58 10.96
CA ASN A 35 -8.49 1.22 12.13
C ASN A 35 -8.41 -0.30 12.30
N LYS A 36 -7.69 -0.97 11.38
CA LYS A 36 -7.42 -2.40 11.42
C LYS A 36 -5.92 -2.66 11.52
N GLN A 37 -5.56 -3.56 12.44
CA GLN A 37 -4.18 -3.98 12.68
C GLN A 37 -4.00 -5.43 12.29
N PHE A 38 -2.88 -5.73 11.65
CA PHE A 38 -2.47 -7.08 11.31
C PHE A 38 -0.98 -7.06 11.01
N ASP A 39 -0.17 -7.85 11.72
CA ASP A 39 1.26 -7.92 11.48
C ASP A 39 1.59 -9.08 10.52
N HIS A 40 2.28 -8.74 9.44
CA HIS A 40 2.83 -9.72 8.50
C HIS A 40 4.04 -9.07 7.81
N VAL A 41 5.10 -9.84 7.59
CA VAL A 41 6.33 -9.32 6.99
C VAL A 41 6.57 -9.99 5.65
N ALA A 42 6.56 -9.17 4.60
CA ALA A 42 6.94 -9.59 3.26
C ALA A 42 7.81 -8.52 2.60
N TYR A 43 8.72 -8.93 1.73
CA TYR A 43 9.55 -8.02 0.95
C TYR A 43 9.03 -7.94 -0.47
N MET A 44 8.59 -6.74 -0.87
CA MET A 44 7.98 -6.47 -2.17
C MET A 44 6.86 -7.45 -2.55
N PRO A 45 5.82 -7.65 -1.70
CA PRO A 45 4.74 -8.56 -2.03
C PRO A 45 3.89 -8.04 -3.19
N TYR A 46 3.23 -8.96 -3.90
CA TYR A 46 2.17 -8.60 -4.84
C TYR A 46 0.92 -8.11 -4.10
N ALA A 47 0.21 -7.15 -4.68
CA ALA A 47 -1.03 -6.63 -4.12
C ALA A 47 -2.03 -6.22 -5.22
N ARG A 48 -3.31 -6.22 -4.86
CA ARG A 48 -4.43 -5.79 -5.71
C ARG A 48 -5.31 -4.80 -4.97
N ILE A 49 -5.78 -3.78 -5.69
CA ILE A 49 -6.84 -2.89 -5.24
C ILE A 49 -8.14 -3.32 -5.89
N MET A 50 -9.12 -3.65 -5.05
CA MET A 50 -10.44 -4.12 -5.46
C MET A 50 -11.48 -3.05 -5.14
N ASN A 51 -12.28 -2.65 -6.12
CA ASN A 51 -13.50 -1.90 -5.87
C ASN A 51 -14.62 -2.87 -5.45
N GLN A 52 -15.19 -2.64 -4.28
CA GLN A 52 -16.32 -3.37 -3.71
C GLN A 52 -17.38 -2.33 -3.29
N GLU A 53 -18.47 -2.26 -4.05
CA GLU A 53 -19.61 -1.37 -3.76
C GLU A 53 -19.21 0.10 -3.58
N GLY A 54 -18.30 0.60 -4.43
CA GLY A 54 -17.85 2.00 -4.36
C GLY A 54 -16.73 2.28 -3.36
N ARG A 55 -16.31 1.28 -2.57
CA ARG A 55 -15.13 1.35 -1.70
C ARG A 55 -13.96 0.59 -2.30
N HIS A 56 -12.73 0.96 -1.93
CA HIS A 56 -11.53 0.29 -2.38
C HIS A 56 -10.89 -0.50 -1.25
N TYR A 57 -10.42 -1.70 -1.54
CA TYR A 57 -9.76 -2.59 -0.60
C TYR A 57 -8.43 -3.07 -1.17
N ILE A 58 -7.39 -3.11 -0.34
CA ILE A 58 -6.12 -3.76 -0.71
C ILE A 58 -6.12 -5.21 -0.26
N GLU A 59 -5.75 -6.10 -1.17
CA GLU A 59 -5.43 -7.50 -0.92
C GLU A 59 -3.93 -7.68 -1.16
N VAL A 60 -3.22 -8.28 -0.21
CA VAL A 60 -1.78 -8.55 -0.31
C VAL A 60 -1.59 -10.06 -0.41
N GLU A 61 -0.67 -10.50 -1.28
CA GLU A 61 -0.30 -11.91 -1.41
C GLU A 61 0.11 -12.50 -0.05
N ASP A 62 -0.32 -13.74 0.22
CA ASP A 62 -0.12 -14.45 1.48
C ASP A 62 -0.71 -13.76 2.74
N VAL A 63 -1.68 -12.87 2.55
CA VAL A 63 -2.41 -12.19 3.62
C VAL A 63 -3.93 -12.39 3.45
N ASP A 64 -4.54 -13.10 4.40
CA ASP A 64 -5.98 -13.45 4.37
C ASP A 64 -6.91 -12.28 4.76
N VAL A 65 -6.35 -11.13 5.11
CA VAL A 65 -7.12 -9.94 5.50
C VAL A 65 -6.93 -8.83 4.47
N SER A 66 -8.03 -8.13 4.16
CA SER A 66 -7.99 -6.87 3.42
C SER A 66 -8.30 -5.70 4.34
N VAL A 67 -7.90 -4.50 3.91
CA VAL A 67 -8.30 -3.22 4.56
C VAL A 67 -8.83 -2.26 3.53
N GLU A 68 -9.78 -1.41 3.94
CA GLU A 68 -10.22 -0.29 3.10
C GLU A 68 -9.04 0.66 2.83
N VAL A 69 -8.96 1.18 1.62
CA VAL A 69 -7.97 2.16 1.19
C VAL A 69 -8.59 3.32 0.44
N VAL A 70 -7.89 4.45 0.46
CA VAL A 70 -8.20 5.64 -0.35
C VAL A 70 -7.02 5.99 -1.23
N TRP A 71 -7.32 6.44 -2.44
CA TRP A 71 -6.32 6.93 -3.38
C TRP A 71 -5.65 8.20 -2.84
N VAL A 72 -4.32 8.24 -2.90
CA VAL A 72 -3.55 9.44 -2.53
C VAL A 72 -3.01 10.13 -3.77
N GLY A 73 -2.43 9.39 -4.70
CA GLY A 73 -1.82 9.99 -5.90
C GLY A 73 -0.74 9.11 -6.52
N VAL A 74 0.01 9.68 -7.46
CA VAL A 74 1.20 9.08 -8.06
C VAL A 74 2.41 9.93 -7.68
N SER A 75 3.48 9.29 -7.19
CA SER A 75 4.76 9.96 -7.00
C SER A 75 5.43 10.19 -8.36
N ARG A 76 5.70 11.46 -8.69
CA ARG A 76 6.44 11.84 -9.92
C ARG A 76 7.94 11.57 -9.85
N ALA A 77 8.44 11.09 -8.71
CA ALA A 77 9.86 10.97 -8.44
C ALA A 77 10.38 9.54 -8.66
N ILE A 78 9.97 8.90 -9.76
CA ILE A 78 10.42 7.54 -10.10
C ILE A 78 11.78 7.62 -10.82
N GLY A 79 12.79 7.80 -9.98
CA GLY A 79 14.19 7.43 -10.17
C GLY A 79 14.73 7.00 -8.80
N ASN A 80 15.73 6.12 -8.77
CA ASN A 80 16.27 5.41 -7.58
C ASN A 80 16.61 6.25 -6.32
N LEU A 81 16.45 7.56 -6.33
CA LEU A 81 16.85 8.49 -5.28
C LEU A 81 15.70 9.09 -4.45
N SER A 82 14.43 8.97 -4.85
CA SER A 82 13.35 9.72 -4.15
C SER A 82 12.40 8.89 -3.29
N ILE A 83 12.17 7.60 -3.60
CA ILE A 83 11.29 6.77 -2.75
C ILE A 83 11.99 6.46 -1.41
N SER A 84 13.30 6.28 -1.42
CA SER A 84 14.12 6.15 -0.21
C SER A 84 13.99 7.35 0.73
N HIS A 85 13.82 8.57 0.19
CA HIS A 85 13.65 9.78 1.00
C HIS A 85 12.25 9.88 1.63
N ILE A 86 11.20 9.42 0.92
CA ILE A 86 9.82 9.39 1.46
C ILE A 86 9.70 8.32 2.58
N LEU A 87 10.32 7.15 2.39
CA LEU A 87 10.28 6.07 3.38
C LEU A 87 11.08 6.36 4.66
N GLN A 88 12.06 7.27 4.63
CA GLN A 88 12.77 7.70 5.84
C GLN A 88 11.92 8.59 6.75
N THR A 89 10.94 9.31 6.20
CA THR A 89 10.09 10.23 6.98
C THR A 89 8.89 9.58 7.65
N SER A 90 8.61 8.30 7.37
CA SER A 90 7.47 7.55 7.94
C SER A 90 7.83 6.67 9.14
N ASP A 91 9.11 6.55 9.48
CA ASP A 91 9.61 5.78 10.64
C ASP A 91 10.01 6.71 11.83
N SER A 92 9.42 7.92 11.95
CA SER A 92 9.64 8.88 13.05
C SER A 92 8.42 9.04 13.95
#